data_AF-A0A4Q5QZ91-F1
#
_entry.id   AF-A0A4Q5QZ91-F1
#
_cell.length_a   1.000
_cell.length_b   1.000
_cell.length_c   1.000
_cell.angle_alpha   90.00
_cell.angle_beta   90.00
_cell.angle_gamma   90.00
#
_symmetry.space_group_name_H-M   'P 1'
#
loop_
_entity.id
_entity.type
_entity.pdbx_description
1 polymer ?
#
loop_
_entity_poly.entity_id
_entity_poly.type
_entity_poly.pdbx_seq_one_letter_code
_entity_poly.pdbx_strand_id
1 'polypeptide(L)'
;GTILPRQPLVQSTSETPNGPLRLDVYPGADCMGTLYEDDGRTLAYTRRGYFRQTVRCTITPTGLSIDFAKPEGDFKPWWKTIAITIHGWDGASTARVKGKQTEVVQDKAAGTSTLVVPATKIAGALLVEGRQVSIGPVPKTIPQ
;
A
#
# COMPACT_ATOMS: atom_id res chain seq x y z
N GLY A 1 1.73 -0.86 13.02
CA GLY A 1 2.01 -1.03 11.59
C GLY A 1 1.39 0.13 10.85
N THR A 2 1.89 0.48 9.68
CA THR A 2 1.44 1.68 8.96
C THR A 2 1.26 1.38 7.48
N ILE A 3 0.22 1.95 6.88
CA ILE A 3 0.02 2.00 5.43
C ILE A 3 -0.01 3.47 5.06
N LEU A 4 1.07 3.95 4.44
CA LEU A 4 1.24 5.35 4.07
C LEU A 4 0.95 5.55 2.59
N PRO A 5 -0.17 6.20 2.21
CA PRO A 5 -0.42 6.57 0.82
C PRO A 5 0.41 7.79 0.41
N ARG A 6 0.95 7.74 -0.80
CA ARG A 6 1.66 8.86 -1.45
C ARG A 6 1.26 8.95 -2.91
N GLN A 7 1.26 10.17 -3.44
CA GLN A 7 1.10 10.43 -4.86
C GLN A 7 2.43 10.83 -5.54
N PRO A 8 2.48 10.80 -6.88
CA PRO A 8 3.51 11.50 -7.64
C PRO A 8 3.56 13.00 -7.32
N LEU A 9 4.73 13.60 -7.56
CA LEU A 9 4.89 15.05 -7.46
C LEU A 9 4.00 15.76 -8.49
N VAL A 10 3.32 16.82 -8.05
CA VAL A 10 2.52 17.73 -8.87
C VAL A 10 2.87 19.17 -8.49
N GLN A 11 2.65 20.12 -9.39
CA GLN A 11 2.94 21.54 -9.15
C GLN A 11 1.75 22.29 -8.54
N SER A 12 0.56 21.69 -8.54
CA SER A 12 -0.62 22.23 -7.87
C SER A 12 -1.58 21.12 -7.43
N THR A 13 -2.47 21.42 -6.50
CA THR A 13 -3.52 20.48 -6.04
C THR A 13 -4.63 20.26 -7.05
N SER A 14 -4.73 21.09 -8.11
CA SER A 14 -5.68 20.89 -9.20
C SER A 14 -5.12 20.00 -10.32
N GLU A 15 -3.82 19.75 -10.33
CA GLU A 15 -3.16 18.87 -11.28
C GLU A 15 -3.40 17.41 -10.90
N THR A 16 -3.84 16.60 -11.87
CA THR A 16 -3.99 15.17 -11.66
C THR A 16 -2.62 14.49 -11.69
N PRO A 17 -2.20 13.76 -10.65
CA PRO A 17 -0.91 13.09 -10.64
C PRO A 17 -0.78 12.06 -11.78
N ASN A 18 0.39 12.02 -12.43
CA ASN A 18 0.72 11.02 -13.44
C ASN A 18 1.58 9.90 -12.85
N GLY A 19 1.00 8.73 -12.63
CA GLY A 19 1.70 7.56 -12.10
C GLY A 19 0.82 6.66 -11.23
N PRO A 20 1.41 5.69 -10.53
CA PRO A 20 0.68 4.87 -9.56
C PRO A 20 0.37 5.66 -8.29
N LEU A 21 -0.73 5.30 -7.61
CA LEU A 21 -0.83 5.54 -6.17
C LEU A 21 0.24 4.69 -5.48
N ARG A 22 1.10 5.30 -4.66
CA ARG A 22 2.15 4.58 -3.92
C ARG A 22 1.68 4.29 -2.51
N LEU A 23 1.81 3.05 -2.06
CA LEU A 23 1.56 2.64 -0.70
C LEU A 23 2.86 2.12 -0.08
N ASP A 24 3.39 2.84 0.89
CA ASP A 24 4.48 2.37 1.73
C ASP A 24 3.90 1.62 2.92
N VAL A 25 4.14 0.32 2.97
CA VAL A 25 3.61 -0.60 3.98
C VAL A 25 4.73 -0.95 4.95
N TYR A 26 4.49 -0.66 6.23
CA TYR A 26 5.36 -1.00 7.34
C TYR A 26 4.63 -2.04 8.21
N PRO A 27 4.89 -3.34 8.01
CA PRO A 27 4.21 -4.40 8.74
C PRO A 27 4.40 -4.30 10.26
N GLY A 28 3.35 -4.60 11.01
CA GLY A 28 3.37 -4.63 12.47
C GLY A 28 1.96 -4.70 13.04
N ALA A 29 1.83 -4.68 14.38
CA ALA A 29 0.53 -4.70 15.06
C ALA A 29 -0.41 -3.58 14.56
N ASP A 30 -1.70 -3.88 14.43
CA ASP A 30 -2.74 -2.93 14.00
C ASP A 30 -2.47 -2.19 12.68
N CYS A 31 -1.81 -2.85 11.73
CA CYS A 31 -1.56 -2.28 10.40
C CYS A 31 -2.85 -2.14 9.59
N MET A 32 -3.46 -0.94 9.61
CA MET A 32 -4.69 -0.65 8.90
C MET A 32 -4.77 0.84 8.54
N GLY A 33 -5.44 1.16 7.45
CA GLY A 33 -5.74 2.53 7.03
C GLY A 33 -6.91 2.59 6.06
N THR A 34 -7.32 3.81 5.71
CA THR A 34 -8.39 4.04 4.73
C THR A 34 -7.89 4.98 3.65
N LEU A 35 -7.94 4.51 2.40
CA LEU A 35 -7.78 5.37 1.24
C LEU A 35 -9.09 6.13 1.02
N TYR A 36 -9.00 7.45 0.86
CA TYR A 36 -10.14 8.32 0.60
C TYR A 36 -9.80 9.30 -0.50
N GLU A 37 -10.74 9.52 -1.42
CA GLU A 37 -10.63 10.50 -2.51
C GLU A 37 -12.03 11.04 -2.86
N ASP A 38 -12.15 12.32 -3.14
CA ASP A 38 -13.36 12.95 -3.69
C ASP A 38 -12.98 14.06 -4.68
N ASP A 39 -13.93 14.92 -5.08
CA ASP A 39 -13.64 15.98 -6.05
C ASP A 39 -12.89 17.19 -5.47
N GLY A 40 -12.74 17.24 -4.14
CA GLY A 40 -12.10 18.31 -3.38
C GLY A 40 -12.75 19.69 -3.49
N ARG A 41 -13.94 19.81 -4.09
CA ARG A 41 -14.53 21.11 -4.50
C ARG A 41 -15.99 21.26 -4.12
N THR A 42 -16.76 20.18 -4.14
CA THR A 42 -18.21 20.22 -3.92
C THR A 42 -18.62 19.44 -2.66
N LEU A 43 -19.91 19.49 -2.33
CA LEU A 43 -20.50 18.65 -1.26
C LEU A 43 -20.94 17.27 -1.76
N ALA A 44 -20.50 16.82 -2.94
CA ALA A 44 -20.92 15.55 -3.52
C ALA A 44 -20.59 14.34 -2.61
N TYR A 45 -19.56 14.44 -1.75
CA TYR A 45 -19.23 13.42 -0.76
C TYR A 45 -20.43 13.08 0.18
N THR A 46 -21.31 14.05 0.44
CA THR A 46 -22.54 13.82 1.25
C THR A 46 -23.55 12.90 0.56
N ARG A 47 -23.43 12.74 -0.76
CA ARG A 47 -24.28 11.90 -1.62
C ARG A 47 -23.46 10.83 -2.33
N ARG A 48 -22.52 10.21 -1.61
CA ARG A 48 -21.66 9.11 -2.09
C ARG A 48 -20.68 9.48 -3.21
N GLY A 49 -20.51 10.76 -3.53
CA GLY A 49 -19.50 11.27 -4.47
C GLY A 49 -18.08 11.22 -3.91
N TYR A 50 -17.69 10.10 -3.32
CA TYR A 50 -16.36 9.82 -2.79
C TYR A 50 -15.93 8.40 -3.21
N PHE A 51 -14.65 8.13 -3.05
CA PHE A 51 -14.04 6.81 -3.05
C PHE A 51 -13.53 6.56 -1.65
N ARG A 52 -13.84 5.41 -1.07
CA ARG A 52 -13.29 4.98 0.23
C ARG A 52 -12.93 3.51 0.19
N GLN A 53 -11.73 3.16 0.63
CA GLN A 53 -11.31 1.77 0.68
C GLN A 53 -10.43 1.52 1.90
N THR A 54 -10.88 0.65 2.79
CA THR A 54 -10.05 0.17 3.91
C THR A 54 -8.99 -0.79 3.39
N VAL A 55 -7.77 -0.62 3.88
CA VAL A 55 -6.63 -1.50 3.62
C VAL A 55 -6.09 -1.99 4.96
N ARG A 56 -5.83 -3.28 5.09
CA ARG A 56 -5.23 -3.89 6.28
C ARG A 56 -4.02 -4.71 5.87
N CYS A 57 -2.97 -4.73 6.69
CA CYS A 57 -1.89 -5.70 6.54
C CYS A 57 -1.79 -6.61 7.76
N THR A 58 -1.56 -7.89 7.51
CA THR A 58 -1.48 -8.92 8.56
C THR A 58 -0.28 -9.79 8.28
N ILE A 59 0.64 -9.87 9.24
CA ILE A 59 1.76 -10.82 9.17
C ILE A 59 1.18 -12.22 9.38
N THR A 60 1.48 -13.12 8.46
CA THR A 60 1.08 -14.53 8.50
C THR A 60 2.30 -15.40 8.80
N PRO A 61 2.12 -16.70 9.12
CA PRO A 61 3.25 -17.60 9.36
C PRO A 61 4.23 -17.74 8.18
N THR A 62 3.78 -17.45 6.96
CA THR A 62 4.56 -17.62 5.72
C THR A 62 4.78 -16.33 4.95
N GLY A 63 4.32 -15.19 5.47
CA GLY A 63 4.40 -13.94 4.73
C GLY A 63 3.57 -12.79 5.28
N LEU A 64 3.09 -11.96 4.37
CA LEU A 64 2.24 -10.81 4.61
C LEU A 64 0.98 -10.94 3.77
N SER A 65 -0.18 -10.73 4.38
CA SER A 65 -1.42 -10.45 3.68
C SER A 65 -1.69 -8.95 3.69
N ILE A 66 -2.02 -8.36 2.54
CA ILE A 66 -2.49 -7.00 2.41
C ILE A 66 -3.91 -7.07 1.82
N ASP A 67 -4.90 -6.83 2.65
CA ASP A 67 -6.31 -6.94 2.31
C ASP A 67 -6.87 -5.58 1.93
N PHE A 68 -7.36 -5.47 0.70
CA PHE A 68 -8.08 -4.31 0.21
C PHE A 68 -9.58 -4.62 0.26
N ALA A 69 -10.33 -3.90 1.10
CA ALA A 69 -11.78 -4.04 1.15
C ALA A 69 -12.43 -3.68 -0.19
N LYS A 70 -13.71 -4.03 -0.36
CA LYS A 70 -14.48 -3.52 -1.50
C LYS A 70 -14.54 -1.98 -1.39
N PRO A 71 -14.28 -1.23 -2.48
CA PRO A 71 -14.40 0.22 -2.44
C PRO A 71 -15.86 0.65 -2.25
N GLU A 72 -16.02 1.74 -1.52
CA GLU A 72 -17.29 2.41 -1.26
C GLU A 72 -17.36 3.75 -2.00
N GLY A 73 -18.60 4.20 -2.25
CA GLY A 73 -18.89 5.41 -2.99
C GLY A 73 -18.75 5.27 -4.51
N ASP A 74 -19.11 6.34 -5.21
CA ASP A 74 -19.31 6.33 -6.66
C ASP A 74 -18.19 7.06 -7.42
N PHE A 75 -17.33 7.80 -6.70
CA PHE A 75 -16.20 8.52 -7.28
C PHE A 75 -15.16 7.55 -7.85
N LYS A 76 -14.54 7.94 -8.97
CA LYS A 76 -13.47 7.18 -9.62
C LYS A 76 -12.14 7.86 -9.32
N PRO A 77 -11.26 7.27 -8.50
CA PRO A 77 -9.98 7.89 -8.20
C PRO A 77 -9.10 7.96 -9.45
N TRP A 78 -8.12 8.86 -9.41
CA TRP A 78 -7.25 9.15 -10.56
C TRP A 78 -6.31 7.98 -10.90
N TRP A 79 -5.88 7.20 -9.91
CA TRP A 79 -4.90 6.14 -10.11
C TRP A 79 -5.45 4.92 -10.86
N LYS A 80 -4.66 4.39 -11.80
CA LYS A 80 -4.97 3.14 -12.53
C LYS A 80 -4.22 1.93 -11.96
N THR A 81 -3.07 2.18 -11.34
CA THR A 81 -2.22 1.18 -10.71
C THR A 81 -1.88 1.61 -9.28
N ILE A 82 -1.58 0.64 -8.44
CA ILE A 82 -1.05 0.85 -7.09
C ILE A 82 0.34 0.22 -7.06
N ALA A 83 1.33 1.01 -6.67
CA ALA A 83 2.68 0.54 -6.38
C ALA A 83 2.79 0.36 -4.87
N ILE A 84 3.04 -0.87 -4.42
CA ILE A 84 3.09 -1.24 -3.02
C ILE A 84 4.54 -1.54 -2.69
N THR A 85 5.11 -0.82 -1.74
CA THR A 85 6.47 -1.03 -1.23
C THR A 85 6.39 -1.47 0.22
N ILE A 86 6.82 -2.69 0.49
CA ILE A 86 6.85 -3.27 1.83
C ILE A 86 8.24 -3.05 2.42
N HIS A 87 8.29 -2.40 3.58
CA HIS A 87 9.52 -2.04 4.28
C HIS A 87 9.88 -3.06 5.35
N GLY A 88 11.18 -3.26 5.58
CA GLY A 88 11.68 -4.20 6.58
C GLY A 88 11.31 -5.63 6.27
N TRP A 89 11.35 -6.01 4.99
CA TRP A 89 10.86 -7.30 4.49
C TRP A 89 11.94 -8.06 3.75
N ASP A 90 12.11 -9.34 4.08
CA ASP A 90 12.98 -10.30 3.41
C ASP A 90 12.10 -11.42 2.89
N GLY A 91 11.87 -11.46 1.57
CA GLY A 91 10.82 -12.29 1.00
C GLY A 91 11.09 -12.80 -0.40
N ALA A 92 10.12 -13.56 -0.91
CA ALA A 92 10.20 -14.13 -2.25
C ALA A 92 10.07 -13.03 -3.32
N SER A 93 10.56 -13.32 -4.52
CA SER A 93 10.42 -12.45 -5.70
C SER A 93 9.01 -12.46 -6.31
N THR A 94 8.02 -13.05 -5.62
CA THR A 94 6.66 -13.17 -6.14
C THR A 94 5.60 -12.95 -5.08
N ALA A 95 4.47 -12.43 -5.52
CA ALA A 95 3.26 -12.23 -4.75
C ALA A 95 2.06 -12.85 -5.49
N ARG A 96 0.94 -13.08 -4.80
CA ARG A 96 -0.32 -13.53 -5.40
C ARG A 96 -1.43 -12.51 -5.20
N VAL A 97 -2.08 -12.11 -6.29
CA VAL A 97 -3.31 -11.30 -6.28
C VAL A 97 -4.41 -12.14 -6.88
N LYS A 98 -5.45 -12.46 -6.10
CA LYS A 98 -6.57 -13.33 -6.53
C LYS A 98 -6.08 -14.65 -7.16
N GLY A 99 -5.05 -15.26 -6.54
CA GLY A 99 -4.45 -16.51 -7.00
C GLY A 99 -3.49 -16.37 -8.19
N LYS A 100 -3.44 -15.23 -8.87
CA LYS A 100 -2.48 -14.99 -9.96
C LYS A 100 -1.16 -14.46 -9.42
N GLN A 101 -0.06 -15.05 -9.88
CA GLN A 101 1.29 -14.61 -9.51
C GLN A 101 1.64 -13.27 -10.16
N THR A 102 2.31 -12.40 -9.40
CA THR A 102 2.87 -11.11 -9.80
C THR A 102 4.32 -11.03 -9.32
N GLU A 103 5.17 -10.41 -10.12
CA GLU A 103 6.56 -10.16 -9.78
C GLU A 103 6.70 -9.15 -8.63
N VAL A 104 7.68 -9.40 -7.77
CA VAL A 104 8.11 -8.52 -6.69
C VAL A 104 9.57 -8.18 -6.91
N VAL A 105 9.87 -6.89 -7.03
CA VAL A 105 11.22 -6.36 -7.10
C VAL A 105 11.76 -6.20 -5.69
N GLN A 106 12.83 -6.90 -5.38
CA GLN A 106 13.51 -6.85 -4.09
C GLN A 106 14.65 -5.83 -4.15
N ASP A 107 14.72 -4.90 -3.20
CA ASP A 107 15.90 -4.09 -2.92
C ASP A 107 16.44 -4.48 -1.54
N LYS A 108 17.46 -5.34 -1.54
CA LYS A 108 18.07 -5.85 -0.30
C LYS A 108 18.82 -4.77 0.48
N ALA A 109 19.38 -3.77 -0.20
CA ALA A 109 20.12 -2.70 0.46
C ALA A 109 19.15 -1.78 1.21
N ALA A 110 17.99 -1.48 0.59
CA ALA A 110 16.93 -0.71 1.23
C ALA A 110 16.04 -1.56 2.18
N GLY A 111 16.13 -2.89 2.13
CA GLY A 111 15.26 -3.79 2.88
C GLY A 111 13.79 -3.67 2.44
N THR A 112 13.55 -3.51 1.13
CA THR A 112 12.20 -3.32 0.59
C THR A 112 11.82 -4.35 -0.47
N SER A 113 10.52 -4.62 -0.55
CA SER A 113 9.90 -5.46 -1.58
C SER A 113 8.80 -4.65 -2.28
N THR A 114 8.91 -4.44 -3.59
CA THR A 114 7.99 -3.59 -4.35
C THR A 114 7.25 -4.37 -5.43
N LEU A 115 5.96 -4.14 -5.56
CA LEU A 115 5.13 -4.66 -6.64
C LEU A 115 4.17 -3.59 -7.17
N VAL A 116 3.79 -3.72 -8.44
CA VAL A 116 2.82 -2.83 -9.08
C VAL A 116 1.65 -3.64 -9.59
N VAL A 117 0.43 -3.26 -9.20
CA VAL A 117 -0.80 -4.00 -9.48
C VAL A 117 -1.87 -3.08 -10.07
N PRO A 118 -2.70 -3.56 -11.02
CA PRO A 118 -3.86 -2.79 -11.49
C PRO A 118 -4.86 -2.56 -10.35
N ALA A 119 -5.29 -1.31 -10.15
CA ALA A 119 -6.22 -0.96 -9.08
C ALA A 119 -7.58 -1.68 -9.21
N THR A 120 -8.01 -1.98 -10.44
CA THR A 120 -9.25 -2.73 -10.70
C THR A 120 -9.18 -4.20 -10.27
N LYS A 121 -7.99 -4.74 -10.01
CA LYS A 121 -7.79 -6.14 -9.64
C LYS A 121 -7.48 -6.33 -8.17
N ILE A 122 -7.22 -5.27 -7.40
CA ILE A 122 -6.61 -5.36 -6.08
C ILE A 122 -7.58 -5.66 -4.93
N ALA A 123 -8.88 -5.40 -5.08
CA ALA A 123 -9.86 -5.70 -4.05
C ALA A 123 -9.83 -7.20 -3.67
N GLY A 124 -9.69 -7.50 -2.37
CA GLY A 124 -9.37 -8.82 -1.83
C GLY A 124 -7.95 -8.89 -1.25
N ALA A 125 -7.47 -10.12 -1.02
CA ALA A 125 -6.15 -10.37 -0.47
C ALA A 125 -5.05 -10.32 -1.53
N LEU A 126 -4.02 -9.53 -1.26
CA LEU A 126 -2.69 -9.64 -1.85
C LEU A 126 -1.80 -10.41 -0.87
N LEU A 127 -1.21 -11.52 -1.31
CA LEU A 127 -0.33 -12.34 -0.50
C LEU A 127 1.11 -12.18 -0.96
N VAL A 128 2.01 -11.85 -0.04
CA VAL A 128 3.45 -11.72 -0.29
C VAL A 128 4.17 -12.71 0.59
N GLU A 129 4.94 -13.62 -0.01
CA GLU A 129 5.74 -14.59 0.73
C GLU A 129 7.00 -13.92 1.31
N GLY A 130 7.41 -14.36 2.49
CA GLY A 130 8.61 -13.85 3.14
C GLY A 130 8.46 -13.74 4.65
N ARG A 131 9.32 -12.91 5.24
CA ARG A 131 9.33 -12.62 6.67
C ARG A 131 9.73 -11.18 6.91
N GLN A 132 9.29 -10.67 8.05
CA GLN A 132 9.78 -9.39 8.54
C GLN A 132 11.24 -9.54 8.97
N VAL A 133 12.08 -8.59 8.57
CA VAL A 133 13.46 -8.50 9.03
C VAL A 133 13.44 -7.97 10.45
N SER A 134 14.02 -8.72 11.38
CA SER A 134 14.24 -8.26 12.75
C SER A 134 15.12 -7.01 12.70
N ILE A 135 14.55 -5.86 13.06
CA ILE A 135 15.37 -4.69 13.37
C ILE A 135 16.07 -5.05 14.68
N GLY A 136 17.40 -5.22 14.65
CA GLY A 136 18.17 -5.40 15.87
C GLY A 136 17.89 -4.26 16.86
N PRO A 137 18.14 -4.45 18.17
CA PRO A 137 17.97 -3.37 19.13
C PRO A 137 18.76 -2.15 18.67
N VAL A 138 18.11 -0.98 18.67
CA VAL A 138 18.79 0.30 18.44
C VAL A 138 19.97 0.36 19.44
N PRO A 139 21.23 0.53 18.97
CA PRO A 139 22.36 0.66 19.87
C PRO A 139 22.10 1.78 20.88
N LYS A 140 22.11 1.46 22.17
CA LYS A 140 21.79 2.41 23.27
C LYS A 140 22.87 3.48 23.49
N THR A 141 23.83 3.64 22.60
CA THR A 141 24.96 4.55 22.79
C THR A 141 24.86 5.71 21.81
N ILE A 142 24.37 6.84 22.31
CA ILE A 142 24.71 8.16 21.77
C ILE A 142 26.11 8.47 22.32
N PRO A 143 27.15 8.65 21.50
CA PRO A 143 28.41 9.18 22.00
C PRO A 143 28.17 10.60 22.53
N GLN A 144 28.56 10.84 23.78
CA GLN A 144 28.64 12.18 24.35
C GLN A 144 29.78 12.98 23.72
#